data_AF-A0A7V9Z5Z0-F1
#
_entry.id   AF-A0A7V9Z5Z0-F1
#
_cell.length_a   1.000
_cell.length_b   1.000
_cell.length_c   1.000
_cell.angle_alpha   90.00
_cell.angle_beta   90.00
_cell.angle_gamma   90.00
#
_symmetry.space_group_name_H-M   'P 1'
#
loop_
_entity.id
_entity.type
_entity.pdbx_description
1 polymer ?
#
loop_
_entity_poly.entity_id
_entity_poly.type
_entity_poly.pdbx_seq_one_letter_code
_entity_poly.pdbx_strand_id
1 'polypeptide(L)'
;MATMRISGLASGMDIDKIVGDLMKAERIPLDKLYQKKQILEWQRDDYRDINKQLADFDTYLFDNFMLSSNFYKKTATSSNEGALTVKATSSSYDSTNTMTISQLATAASGVSAAVSGASSTTTLGERGLAADTTITIAALQSDGTYKEEAITFKTTDTLADVAKKLNQSGLNINAIFDEGSKKLGISTRATGTADTDTIDKAEVYVKSATGDDIFATIFGFSTGNDQNGNAGVTSLANGGKNAKFTLNGLEMERQSNTFTINGIEYTLKAVTSNPIMITSSTDVDGMIAKIEEFVNKYNELIGSLNDKINEKRYRDYPPLTDEQKAEMTEKQIELWEEKAKSGLLRGDSIISNGLSQMRRDLYSRVDGIGTNVIDSLSEFGITTTSDITQGGKLVIDKDKLRAALESDPDKVVKTLTQSGTITKDSNGQITSDTRGIVQRLRDTIKSITRNIEKKAGKPTLTENQYSLGKQLNDVASQISDFQRRLQDIEDRYWKQFTAMEEAIQRANQQSAFLMGQFGGGMQG
;
A
#
# COMPACT_ATOMS: atom_id res chain seq x y z
N MET A 1 8.84 -49.18 40.68
CA MET A 1 9.40 -50.54 40.81
C MET A 1 9.48 -51.10 39.41
N ALA A 2 10.68 -51.27 38.86
CA ALA A 2 10.86 -51.80 37.50
C ALA A 2 10.41 -53.26 37.48
N THR A 3 9.24 -53.54 36.90
CA THR A 3 8.76 -54.90 36.64
C THR A 3 9.70 -55.50 35.59
N MET A 4 10.40 -56.58 35.95
CA MET A 4 11.29 -57.31 35.03
C MET A 4 10.46 -57.74 33.81
N ARG A 5 10.74 -57.16 32.65
CA ARG A 5 10.14 -57.54 31.37
C ARG A 5 10.89 -58.78 30.89
N ILE A 6 10.28 -59.95 31.05
CA ILE A 6 10.80 -61.20 30.47
C ILE A 6 10.20 -61.25 29.07
N SER A 7 11.07 -61.22 28.06
CA SER A 7 10.66 -61.20 26.64
C SER A 7 11.07 -62.51 26.00
N GLY A 8 10.08 -63.30 25.56
CA GLY A 8 10.14 -64.32 24.51
C GLY A 8 11.01 -65.56 24.75
N LEU A 9 11.87 -65.57 25.76
CA LEU A 9 12.93 -66.59 25.90
C LEU A 9 12.40 -67.99 26.26
N ALA A 10 11.24 -68.10 26.91
CA ALA A 10 10.67 -69.39 27.32
C ALA A 10 9.63 -69.95 26.32
N SER A 11 8.98 -69.08 25.55
CA SER A 11 7.87 -69.41 24.65
C SER A 11 8.26 -69.43 23.16
N GLY A 12 9.32 -68.71 22.78
CA GLY A 12 9.69 -68.48 21.38
C GLY A 12 8.79 -67.46 20.65
N MET A 13 7.89 -66.78 21.36
CA MET A 13 7.00 -65.76 20.80
C MET A 13 7.64 -64.37 20.84
N ASP A 14 7.43 -63.59 19.79
CA ASP A 14 7.79 -62.16 19.74
C ASP A 14 6.73 -61.33 20.50
N ILE A 15 6.86 -61.32 21.82
CA ILE A 15 5.93 -60.63 22.73
C ILE A 15 5.97 -59.12 22.52
N ASP A 16 7.15 -58.56 22.23
CA ASP A 16 7.31 -57.14 21.91
C ASP A 16 6.44 -56.73 20.70
N LYS A 17 6.45 -57.53 19.64
CA LYS A 17 5.59 -57.31 18.47
C LYS A 17 4.10 -57.49 18.77
N ILE A 18 3.72 -58.54 19.52
CA ILE A 18 2.31 -58.80 19.85
C ILE A 18 1.74 -57.68 20.73
N VAL A 19 2.47 -57.26 21.77
CA VAL A 19 2.05 -56.14 22.62
C VAL A 19 1.99 -54.85 21.79
N GLY A 20 2.97 -54.61 20.90
CA GLY A 20 2.94 -53.49 19.97
C GLY A 20 1.69 -53.47 19.08
N ASP A 21 1.32 -54.60 18.49
CA ASP A 21 0.15 -54.70 17.62
C ASP A 21 -1.18 -54.59 18.39
N LEU A 22 -1.25 -55.12 19.63
CA LEU A 22 -2.40 -54.90 20.52
C LEU A 22 -2.53 -53.42 20.90
N MET A 23 -1.40 -52.76 21.21
CA MET A 23 -1.39 -51.34 21.56
C MET A 23 -1.73 -50.45 20.37
N LYS A 24 -1.40 -50.83 19.13
CA LYS A 24 -1.86 -50.11 17.92
C LYS A 24 -3.38 -50.09 17.82
N ALA A 25 -4.05 -51.22 18.06
CA ALA A 25 -5.52 -51.27 18.06
C ALA A 25 -6.12 -50.39 19.17
N GLU A 26 -5.54 -50.43 20.37
CA GLU A 26 -5.97 -49.61 21.52
C GLU A 26 -5.69 -48.10 21.31
N ARG A 27 -4.74 -47.72 20.45
CA ARG A 27 -4.41 -46.32 20.12
C ARG A 27 -5.41 -45.65 19.16
N ILE A 28 -6.24 -46.39 18.43
CA ILE A 28 -7.20 -45.84 17.46
C ILE A 28 -8.07 -44.69 18.03
N PRO A 29 -8.61 -44.75 19.26
CA PRO A 29 -9.38 -43.65 19.83
C PRO A 29 -8.51 -42.42 20.15
N LEU A 30 -7.24 -42.62 20.52
CA LEU A 30 -6.28 -41.53 20.75
C LEU A 30 -6.00 -40.78 19.45
N ASP A 31 -5.77 -41.50 18.36
CA ASP A 31 -5.54 -40.90 17.03
C ASP A 31 -6.73 -40.05 16.59
N LYS A 32 -7.95 -40.51 16.84
CA LYS A 32 -9.17 -39.71 16.58
C LYS A 32 -9.21 -38.43 17.41
N LEU A 33 -8.71 -38.44 18.64
CA LEU A 33 -8.62 -37.23 19.47
C LEU A 33 -7.57 -36.25 18.94
N TYR A 34 -6.41 -36.75 18.50
CA TYR A 34 -5.39 -35.92 17.82
C TYR A 34 -5.93 -35.30 16.53
N GLN A 35 -6.60 -36.09 15.70
CA GLN A 35 -7.26 -35.61 14.49
C GLN A 35 -8.31 -34.54 14.81
N LYS A 36 -9.13 -34.76 15.84
CA LYS A 36 -10.12 -33.76 16.29
C LYS A 36 -9.44 -32.47 16.75
N LYS A 37 -8.34 -32.56 17.52
CA LYS A 37 -7.56 -31.40 17.95
C LYS A 37 -7.04 -30.63 16.74
N GLN A 38 -6.44 -31.32 15.77
CA GLN A 38 -5.90 -30.72 14.56
C GLN A 38 -6.97 -29.99 13.74
N ILE A 39 -8.16 -30.59 13.59
CA ILE A 39 -9.31 -29.96 12.91
C ILE A 39 -9.73 -28.67 13.63
N LEU A 40 -9.79 -28.67 14.96
CA LEU A 40 -10.16 -27.49 15.74
C LEU A 40 -9.10 -26.38 15.63
N GLU A 41 -7.82 -26.73 15.57
CA GLU A 41 -6.73 -25.77 15.33
C GLU A 41 -6.84 -25.15 13.94
N TRP A 42 -6.99 -25.96 12.89
CA TRP A 42 -7.17 -25.44 11.53
C TRP A 42 -8.44 -24.59 11.40
N GLN A 43 -9.54 -25.00 12.01
CA GLN A 43 -10.77 -24.22 12.01
C GLN A 43 -10.57 -22.86 12.71
N ARG A 44 -9.84 -22.83 13.83
CA ARG A 44 -9.48 -21.58 14.53
C ARG A 44 -8.63 -20.69 13.64
N ASP A 45 -7.66 -21.27 12.94
CA ASP A 45 -6.74 -20.51 12.09
C ASP A 45 -7.47 -19.95 10.85
N ASP A 46 -8.37 -20.72 10.22
CA ASP A 46 -9.26 -20.24 9.15
C ASP A 46 -10.11 -19.02 9.59
N TYR A 47 -10.69 -19.08 10.80
CA TYR A 47 -11.42 -17.93 11.36
C TYR A 47 -10.51 -16.71 11.57
N ARG A 48 -9.26 -16.91 11.99
CA ARG A 48 -8.30 -15.82 12.19
C ARG A 48 -7.86 -15.19 10.86
N ASP A 49 -7.71 -16.00 9.82
CA ASP A 49 -7.42 -15.51 8.47
C ASP A 49 -8.59 -14.67 7.93
N ILE A 50 -9.83 -15.10 8.16
CA ILE A 50 -11.01 -14.29 7.83
C ILE A 50 -11.02 -12.97 8.61
N ASN A 51 -10.71 -13.00 9.91
CA ASN A 51 -10.59 -11.78 10.70
C ASN A 51 -9.55 -10.81 10.13
N LYS A 52 -8.42 -11.34 9.63
CA LYS A 52 -7.40 -10.52 8.96
C LYS A 52 -7.95 -9.89 7.68
N GLN A 53 -8.57 -10.67 6.80
CA GLN A 53 -9.19 -10.15 5.57
C GLN A 53 -10.24 -9.06 5.85
N LEU A 54 -11.06 -9.27 6.88
CA LEU A 54 -12.05 -8.31 7.35
C LEU A 54 -11.40 -7.02 7.88
N ALA A 55 -10.33 -7.14 8.67
CA ALA A 55 -9.59 -6.01 9.21
C ALA A 55 -8.89 -5.20 8.11
N ASP A 56 -8.25 -5.88 7.14
CA ASP A 56 -7.59 -5.25 6.00
C ASP A 56 -8.60 -4.45 5.17
N PHE A 57 -9.81 -5.00 4.96
CA PHE A 57 -10.89 -4.27 4.28
C PHE A 57 -11.46 -3.11 5.12
N ASP A 58 -11.64 -3.26 6.45
CA ASP A 58 -12.07 -2.15 7.32
C ASP A 58 -11.08 -0.97 7.28
N THR A 59 -9.77 -1.26 7.35
CA THR A 59 -8.71 -0.25 7.24
C THR A 59 -8.73 0.40 5.87
N TYR A 60 -8.82 -0.38 4.80
CA TYR A 60 -8.93 0.15 3.44
C TYR A 60 -10.11 1.12 3.28
N LEU A 61 -11.29 0.75 3.80
CA LEU A 61 -12.47 1.60 3.79
C LEU A 61 -12.28 2.87 4.62
N PHE A 62 -11.61 2.78 5.77
CA PHE A 62 -11.29 3.94 6.60
C PHE A 62 -10.40 4.94 5.87
N ASP A 63 -9.28 4.47 5.33
CA ASP A 63 -8.25 5.32 4.74
C ASP A 63 -8.72 5.97 3.44
N ASN A 64 -9.51 5.26 2.64
CA ASN A 64 -9.86 5.69 1.28
C ASN A 64 -11.28 6.22 1.15
N PHE A 65 -12.23 5.73 1.94
CA PHE A 65 -13.67 5.95 1.70
C PHE A 65 -14.41 6.63 2.85
N MET A 66 -13.76 6.88 4.00
CA MET A 66 -14.44 7.55 5.12
C MET A 66 -14.59 9.05 4.90
N LEU A 67 -13.58 9.70 4.32
CA LEU A 67 -13.60 11.15 4.09
C LEU A 67 -14.10 11.45 2.69
N SER A 68 -15.13 12.29 2.59
CA SER A 68 -15.68 12.73 1.30
C SER A 68 -14.63 13.43 0.43
N SER A 69 -13.65 14.11 1.05
CA SER A 69 -12.52 14.74 0.36
C SER A 69 -11.68 13.78 -0.49
N ASN A 70 -11.69 12.48 -0.19
CA ASN A 70 -10.95 11.48 -0.96
C ASN A 70 -11.58 11.20 -2.34
N PHE A 71 -12.86 11.58 -2.52
CA PHE A 71 -13.58 11.45 -3.79
C PHE A 71 -13.50 12.73 -4.63
N TYR A 72 -13.53 13.90 -3.99
CA TYR A 72 -13.53 15.18 -4.70
C TYR A 72 -12.14 15.54 -5.21
N LYS A 73 -11.79 15.01 -6.38
CA LYS A 73 -10.70 15.53 -7.19
C LYS A 73 -11.24 16.57 -8.16
N LYS A 74 -10.45 17.61 -8.38
CA LYS A 74 -10.70 18.61 -9.42
C LYS A 74 -9.79 18.31 -10.60
N THR A 75 -10.31 18.50 -11.80
CA THR A 75 -9.55 18.42 -13.04
C THR A 75 -9.65 19.76 -13.77
N ALA A 76 -8.59 20.11 -14.50
CA ALA A 76 -8.61 21.23 -15.42
C ALA A 76 -8.13 20.73 -16.78
N THR A 77 -8.81 21.13 -17.83
CA THR A 77 -8.50 20.76 -19.21
C THR A 77 -8.25 22.02 -20.04
N SER A 78 -7.35 21.90 -21.01
CA SER A 78 -7.05 22.96 -21.98
C SER A 78 -7.47 22.49 -23.36
N SER A 79 -8.17 23.35 -24.10
CA SER A 79 -8.49 23.11 -25.51
C SER A 79 -7.25 23.06 -26.43
N ASN A 80 -6.08 23.48 -25.94
CA ASN A 80 -4.80 23.37 -26.66
C ASN A 80 -3.63 23.12 -25.70
N GLU A 81 -3.39 21.86 -25.36
CA GLU A 81 -2.29 21.42 -24.48
C GLU A 81 -0.88 21.64 -25.05
N GLY A 82 -0.76 21.84 -26.37
CA GLY A 82 0.51 22.17 -27.02
C GLY A 82 1.00 23.56 -26.65
N ALA A 83 0.08 24.51 -26.45
CA ALA A 83 0.40 25.89 -26.11
C ALA A 83 0.22 26.21 -24.62
N LEU A 84 -0.74 25.56 -23.95
CA LEU A 84 -1.05 25.76 -22.53
C LEU A 84 -1.49 24.46 -21.89
N THR A 85 -0.79 24.00 -20.84
CA THR A 85 -1.32 22.97 -19.95
C THR A 85 -1.79 23.58 -18.65
N VAL A 86 -2.80 22.94 -18.05
CA VAL A 86 -3.39 23.36 -16.79
C VAL A 86 -3.52 22.19 -15.84
N LYS A 87 -3.47 22.48 -14.54
CA LYS A 87 -3.70 21.51 -13.49
C LYS A 87 -4.53 22.14 -12.38
N ALA A 88 -5.66 21.52 -12.05
CA ALA A 88 -6.48 21.95 -10.94
C ALA A 88 -5.85 21.50 -9.61
N THR A 89 -5.82 22.41 -8.63
CA THR A 89 -5.62 22.07 -7.22
C THR A 89 -6.97 21.72 -6.58
N SER A 90 -6.94 21.13 -5.39
CA SER A 90 -8.16 20.77 -4.64
C SER A 90 -9.03 21.97 -4.24
N SER A 91 -8.49 23.20 -4.30
CA SER A 91 -9.21 24.44 -4.00
C SER A 91 -9.73 25.17 -5.25
N SER A 92 -9.62 24.56 -6.44
CA SER A 92 -10.15 25.14 -7.67
C SER A 92 -11.68 25.11 -7.69
N TYR A 93 -12.26 26.16 -8.26
CA TYR A 93 -13.69 26.26 -8.52
C TYR A 93 -14.01 25.76 -9.93
N ASP A 94 -15.23 25.25 -10.10
CA ASP A 94 -15.75 24.91 -11.42
C ASP A 94 -15.89 26.19 -12.24
N SER A 95 -15.18 26.25 -13.36
CA SER A 95 -15.12 27.47 -14.17
C SER A 95 -14.70 27.18 -15.60
N THR A 96 -15.15 28.03 -16.51
CA THR A 96 -14.66 28.07 -17.89
C THR A 96 -14.00 29.42 -18.10
N ASN A 97 -12.70 29.40 -18.40
CA ASN A 97 -11.90 30.58 -18.63
C ASN A 97 -11.36 30.57 -20.07
N THR A 98 -11.04 31.74 -20.59
CA THR A 98 -10.36 31.90 -21.87
C THR A 98 -9.03 32.59 -21.66
N MET A 99 -7.96 32.06 -22.24
CA MET A 99 -6.62 32.63 -22.17
C MET A 99 -6.04 32.87 -23.55
N THR A 100 -5.42 34.03 -23.76
CA THR A 100 -4.58 34.27 -24.94
C THR A 100 -3.18 34.64 -24.48
N ILE A 101 -2.18 33.87 -24.91
CA ILE A 101 -0.76 34.09 -24.55
C ILE A 101 -0.13 34.97 -25.61
N SER A 102 0.30 36.18 -25.25
CA SER A 102 0.96 37.11 -26.18
C SER A 102 2.48 37.05 -26.11
N GLN A 103 3.05 36.64 -24.97
CA GLN A 103 4.50 36.48 -24.81
C GLN A 103 4.80 35.43 -23.73
N LEU A 104 5.82 34.60 -23.96
CA LEU A 104 6.37 33.70 -22.94
C LEU A 104 7.45 34.42 -22.12
N ALA A 105 7.57 34.03 -20.86
CA ALA A 105 8.69 34.44 -20.05
C ALA A 105 9.99 33.81 -20.57
N THR A 106 11.06 34.60 -20.67
CA THR A 106 12.39 34.14 -21.08
C THR A 106 13.42 34.50 -20.01
N ALA A 107 14.41 33.63 -19.85
CA ALA A 107 15.56 33.89 -18.98
C ALA A 107 16.45 34.99 -19.60
N ALA A 108 17.10 35.76 -18.74
CA ALA A 108 18.15 36.67 -19.16
C ALA A 108 19.39 35.89 -19.57
N SER A 109 20.15 36.43 -20.51
CA SER A 109 21.38 35.82 -20.98
C SER A 109 22.42 36.86 -21.36
N GLY A 110 23.68 36.59 -21.07
CA GLY A 110 24.81 37.37 -21.54
C GLY A 110 25.93 36.46 -22.00
N VAL A 111 26.69 36.95 -22.98
CA VAL A 111 27.83 36.23 -23.55
C VAL A 111 29.02 37.17 -23.56
N SER A 112 30.13 36.67 -23.02
CA SER A 112 31.37 37.43 -22.92
C SER A 112 32.03 37.68 -24.28
N ALA A 113 33.03 38.57 -24.29
CA ALA A 113 34.00 38.59 -25.38
C ALA A 113 34.85 37.30 -25.38
N ALA A 114 35.46 37.00 -26.52
CA ALA A 114 36.33 35.82 -26.64
C ALA A 114 37.66 36.05 -25.91
N VAL A 115 38.03 35.14 -25.00
CA VAL A 115 39.33 35.18 -24.32
C VAL A 115 40.39 34.59 -25.25
N SER A 116 40.97 35.47 -26.09
CA SER A 116 41.92 35.07 -27.13
C SER A 116 43.14 34.32 -26.58
N GLY A 117 43.56 33.26 -27.26
CA GLY A 117 44.72 32.45 -26.86
C GLY A 117 44.52 31.56 -25.63
N ALA A 118 43.33 31.55 -25.02
CA ALA A 118 43.03 30.74 -23.85
C ALA A 118 42.33 29.41 -24.22
N SER A 119 42.42 28.46 -23.29
CA SER A 119 41.71 27.18 -23.25
C SER A 119 40.95 27.05 -21.92
N SER A 120 40.16 25.99 -21.76
CA SER A 120 39.42 25.70 -20.53
C SER A 120 40.33 25.57 -19.30
N THR A 121 41.58 25.16 -19.48
CA THR A 121 42.58 24.99 -18.41
C THR A 121 43.49 26.20 -18.19
N THR A 122 43.37 27.25 -19.01
CA THR A 122 44.16 28.48 -18.82
C THR A 122 43.73 29.15 -17.51
N THR A 123 44.69 29.51 -16.69
CA THR A 123 44.47 30.12 -15.38
C THR A 123 44.15 31.61 -15.48
N LEU A 124 43.46 32.16 -14.48
CA LEU A 124 43.18 33.60 -14.42
C LEU A 124 44.46 34.43 -14.29
N GLY A 125 45.50 33.92 -13.62
CA GLY A 125 46.81 34.56 -13.53
C GLY A 125 47.49 34.71 -14.90
N GLU A 126 47.43 33.69 -15.76
CA GLU A 126 47.92 33.75 -17.15
C GLU A 126 47.12 34.75 -18.03
N ARG A 127 45.92 35.13 -17.57
CA ARG A 127 45.06 36.13 -18.21
C ARG A 127 45.13 37.51 -17.57
N GLY A 128 46.04 37.72 -16.63
CA GLY A 128 46.35 39.03 -16.07
C GLY A 128 45.72 39.33 -14.70
N LEU A 129 45.11 38.35 -14.03
CA LEU A 129 44.72 38.54 -12.63
C LEU A 129 45.97 38.58 -11.74
N ALA A 130 46.28 39.74 -11.17
CA ALA A 130 47.51 39.95 -10.41
C ALA A 130 47.49 39.38 -8.97
N ALA A 131 46.30 39.33 -8.35
CA ALA A 131 46.09 38.81 -7.01
C ALA A 131 44.68 38.21 -6.89
N ASP A 132 44.49 37.34 -5.89
CA ASP A 132 43.17 36.78 -5.59
C ASP A 132 42.17 37.91 -5.31
N THR A 133 40.99 37.84 -5.94
CA THR A 133 39.95 38.88 -5.88
C THR A 133 38.64 38.26 -5.42
N THR A 134 37.84 39.03 -4.69
CA THR A 134 36.47 38.65 -4.34
C THR A 134 35.50 39.59 -5.03
N ILE A 135 34.57 39.00 -5.78
CA ILE A 135 33.58 39.73 -6.58
C ILE A 135 32.20 39.43 -6.01
N THR A 136 31.45 40.47 -5.68
CA THR A 136 30.06 40.37 -5.27
C THR A 136 29.18 40.46 -6.51
N ILE A 137 28.46 39.39 -6.81
CA ILE A 137 27.52 39.31 -7.93
C ILE A 137 26.11 39.43 -7.38
N ALA A 138 25.31 40.28 -8.01
CA ALA A 138 23.87 40.37 -7.78
C ALA A 138 23.14 39.63 -8.90
N ALA A 139 22.16 38.80 -8.57
CA ALA A 139 21.35 38.06 -9.53
C ALA A 139 19.86 38.04 -9.15
N LEU A 140 19.00 38.20 -10.15
CA LEU A 140 17.55 38.11 -10.00
C LEU A 140 17.12 36.68 -9.61
N GLN A 141 16.31 36.59 -8.56
CA GLN A 141 15.72 35.35 -8.06
C GLN A 141 14.31 35.14 -8.63
N SER A 142 13.77 33.93 -8.46
CA SER A 142 12.43 33.57 -8.95
C SER A 142 11.28 34.32 -8.26
N ASP A 143 11.52 34.95 -7.11
CA ASP A 143 10.54 35.76 -6.38
C ASP A 143 10.55 37.25 -6.79
N GLY A 144 11.39 37.61 -7.77
CA GLY A 144 11.55 38.97 -8.25
C GLY A 144 12.51 39.83 -7.44
N THR A 145 13.16 39.28 -6.40
CA THR A 145 14.19 39.99 -5.61
C THR A 145 15.59 39.70 -6.13
N TYR A 146 16.55 40.57 -5.83
CA TYR A 146 17.96 40.31 -6.10
C TYR A 146 18.63 39.68 -4.88
N LYS A 147 19.40 38.62 -5.12
CA LYS A 147 20.33 38.04 -4.15
C LYS A 147 21.74 38.43 -4.53
N GLU A 148 22.53 38.73 -3.52
CA GLU A 148 23.95 39.06 -3.65
C GLU A 148 24.79 37.96 -3.05
N GLU A 149 25.88 37.60 -3.73
CA GLU A 149 26.83 36.61 -3.23
C GLU A 149 28.26 37.00 -3.60
N ALA A 150 29.15 36.94 -2.61
CA ALA A 150 30.56 37.20 -2.78
C ALA A 150 31.30 35.90 -3.16
N ILE A 151 31.97 35.90 -4.31
CA ILE A 151 32.70 34.74 -4.84
C ILE A 151 34.17 35.11 -4.99
N THR A 152 35.04 34.30 -4.39
CA THR A 152 36.49 34.48 -4.47
C THR A 152 37.09 33.72 -5.66
N PHE A 153 37.81 34.46 -6.50
CA PHE A 153 38.57 33.96 -7.64
C PHE A 153 40.06 34.10 -7.37
N LYS A 154 40.77 32.99 -7.56
CA LYS A 154 42.21 32.88 -7.34
C LYS A 154 42.96 32.98 -8.65
N THR A 155 44.20 33.44 -8.57
CA THR A 155 45.13 33.45 -9.72
C THR A 155 45.31 32.07 -10.35
N THR A 156 45.19 31.00 -9.55
CA THR A 156 45.33 29.60 -10.00
C THR A 156 44.04 28.97 -10.53
N ASP A 157 42.88 29.62 -10.38
CA ASP A 157 41.63 29.10 -10.95
C ASP A 157 41.69 29.15 -12.48
N THR A 158 41.13 28.14 -13.13
CA THR A 158 41.00 28.10 -14.60
C THR A 158 39.75 28.81 -15.10
N LEU A 159 39.67 29.08 -16.42
CA LEU A 159 38.45 29.61 -17.04
C LEU A 159 37.25 28.66 -16.83
N ALA A 160 37.47 27.35 -16.82
CA ALA A 160 36.44 26.37 -16.46
C ALA A 160 36.02 26.46 -14.99
N ASP A 161 36.97 26.74 -14.08
CA ASP A 161 36.67 26.91 -12.65
C ASP A 161 35.81 28.15 -12.39
N VAL A 162 35.93 29.22 -13.20
CA VAL A 162 35.03 30.38 -13.12
C VAL A 162 33.58 29.97 -13.36
N ALA A 163 33.31 29.27 -14.47
CA ALA A 163 31.96 28.79 -14.78
C ALA A 163 31.45 27.83 -13.68
N LYS A 164 32.31 26.94 -13.19
CA LYS A 164 31.99 26.02 -12.10
C LYS A 164 31.63 26.75 -10.80
N LYS A 165 32.40 27.76 -10.38
CA LYS A 165 32.12 28.55 -9.18
C LYS A 165 30.81 29.32 -9.30
N LEU A 166 30.52 29.90 -10.45
CA LEU A 166 29.24 30.55 -10.72
C LEU A 166 28.07 29.56 -10.58
N ASN A 167 28.19 28.36 -11.14
CA ASN A 167 27.16 27.31 -11.03
C ASN A 167 26.96 26.75 -9.62
N GLN A 168 28.02 26.78 -8.81
CA GLN A 168 28.03 26.34 -7.40
C GLN A 168 27.59 27.42 -6.42
N SER A 169 27.51 28.68 -6.86
CA SER A 169 26.98 29.77 -6.05
C SER A 169 25.52 29.51 -5.68
N GLY A 170 25.07 30.11 -4.59
CA GLY A 170 23.66 30.15 -4.23
C GLY A 170 22.82 31.11 -5.09
N LEU A 171 23.38 31.67 -6.17
CA LEU A 171 22.68 32.53 -7.11
C LEU A 171 21.90 31.70 -8.14
N ASN A 172 20.86 32.30 -8.69
CA ASN A 172 19.94 31.67 -9.62
C ASN A 172 20.46 31.73 -11.07
N ILE A 173 21.70 31.30 -11.29
CA ILE A 173 22.42 31.44 -12.56
C ILE A 173 22.94 30.10 -13.09
N ASN A 174 23.13 30.02 -14.40
CA ASN A 174 23.84 28.96 -15.09
C ASN A 174 24.93 29.57 -15.97
N ALA A 175 26.16 29.10 -15.80
CA ALA A 175 27.33 29.58 -16.51
C ALA A 175 28.00 28.45 -17.29
N ILE A 176 28.42 28.74 -18.51
CA ILE A 176 29.08 27.79 -19.40
C ILE A 176 30.26 28.48 -20.05
N PHE A 177 31.46 27.90 -19.92
CA PHE A 177 32.59 28.29 -20.74
C PHE A 177 32.69 27.34 -21.93
N ASP A 178 32.60 27.87 -23.15
CA ASP A 178 32.72 27.08 -24.37
C ASP A 178 34.15 27.20 -24.92
N GLU A 179 34.84 26.06 -25.08
CA GLU A 179 36.23 26.01 -25.51
C GLU A 179 36.41 26.38 -27.00
N GLY A 180 35.40 26.09 -27.84
CA GLY A 180 35.43 26.40 -29.26
C GLY A 180 35.38 27.90 -29.54
N SER A 181 34.40 28.59 -28.94
CA SER A 181 34.23 30.04 -29.07
C SER A 181 35.09 30.85 -28.09
N LYS A 182 35.61 30.22 -27.03
CA LYS A 182 36.39 30.84 -25.94
C LYS A 182 35.61 31.91 -25.18
N LYS A 183 34.30 31.71 -25.04
CA LYS A 183 33.37 32.65 -24.40
C LYS A 183 32.75 32.03 -23.16
N LEU A 184 32.47 32.89 -22.19
CA LEU A 184 31.66 32.59 -21.03
C LEU A 184 30.22 33.04 -21.31
N GLY A 185 29.29 32.09 -21.35
CA GLY A 185 27.85 32.36 -21.36
C GLY A 185 27.31 32.31 -19.94
N ILE A 186 26.49 33.28 -19.56
CA ILE A 186 25.79 33.33 -18.27
C ILE A 186 24.30 33.51 -18.57
N SER A 187 23.46 32.76 -17.88
CA SER A 187 22.00 32.84 -18.00
C SER A 187 21.34 32.74 -16.63
N THR A 188 20.17 33.33 -16.45
CA THR A 188 19.36 33.08 -15.24
C THR A 188 18.66 31.73 -15.33
N ARG A 189 18.50 31.03 -14.20
CA ARG A 189 17.69 29.80 -14.14
C ARG A 189 16.20 30.11 -14.05
N ALA A 190 15.83 31.27 -13.49
CA ALA A 190 14.47 31.79 -13.58
C ALA A 190 14.29 32.59 -14.87
N THR A 191 13.07 32.57 -15.38
CA THR A 191 12.62 33.49 -16.43
C THR A 191 12.10 34.77 -15.82
N GLY A 192 11.85 35.76 -16.67
CA GLY A 192 11.26 37.02 -16.23
C GLY A 192 12.30 38.11 -16.03
N THR A 193 11.77 39.29 -15.78
CA THR A 193 12.51 40.48 -15.38
C THR A 193 11.79 41.15 -14.21
N ALA A 194 12.55 41.80 -13.34
CA ALA A 194 12.01 42.72 -12.34
C ALA A 194 11.81 44.13 -12.92
N ASP A 195 12.21 44.35 -14.18
CA ASP A 195 12.12 45.64 -14.80
C ASP A 195 10.69 45.98 -15.21
N THR A 196 10.17 47.06 -14.64
CA THR A 196 8.91 47.69 -15.02
C THR A 196 9.11 49.00 -15.80
N ASP A 197 10.37 49.40 -16.00
CA ASP A 197 10.74 50.71 -16.57
C ASP A 197 11.25 50.57 -18.02
N THR A 198 11.53 51.71 -18.66
CA THR A 198 12.09 51.77 -20.02
C THR A 198 13.62 51.66 -20.06
N ILE A 199 14.27 51.36 -18.93
CA ILE A 199 15.73 51.35 -18.79
C ILE A 199 16.17 49.89 -18.64
N ASP A 200 16.93 49.38 -19.61
CA ASP A 200 17.43 48.00 -19.61
C ASP A 200 18.35 47.73 -18.40
N LYS A 201 17.78 47.12 -17.36
CA LYS A 201 18.47 46.71 -16.13
C LYS A 201 19.06 45.32 -16.31
N ALA A 202 20.24 45.08 -15.75
CA ALA A 202 20.84 43.74 -15.76
C ALA A 202 20.18 42.82 -14.72
N GLU A 203 19.74 41.63 -15.14
CA GLU A 203 19.31 40.58 -14.20
C GLU A 203 20.47 39.95 -13.46
N VAL A 204 21.68 39.98 -14.01
CA VAL A 204 22.91 39.54 -13.33
C VAL A 204 24.01 40.57 -13.59
N TYR A 205 24.60 41.12 -12.53
CA TYR A 205 25.68 42.11 -12.64
C TYR A 205 26.69 42.02 -11.51
N VAL A 206 27.88 42.57 -11.74
CA VAL A 206 28.90 42.75 -10.71
C VAL A 206 28.55 43.99 -9.89
N LYS A 207 28.28 43.79 -8.60
CA LYS A 207 27.98 44.89 -7.67
C LYS A 207 29.25 45.55 -7.15
N SER A 208 30.27 44.75 -6.82
CA SER A 208 31.56 45.25 -6.33
C SER A 208 32.65 44.19 -6.49
N ALA A 209 33.90 44.64 -6.52
CA ALA A 209 35.09 43.79 -6.50
C ALA A 209 36.12 44.36 -5.52
N THR A 210 36.80 43.50 -4.76
CA THR A 210 37.90 43.92 -3.86
C THR A 210 39.20 44.24 -4.61
N GLY A 211 39.33 43.71 -5.84
CA GLY A 211 40.43 43.92 -6.77
C GLY A 211 39.91 44.02 -8.20
N ASP A 212 40.62 43.44 -9.16
CA ASP A 212 40.19 43.46 -10.57
C ASP A 212 38.84 42.75 -10.76
N ASP A 213 37.91 43.39 -11.46
CA ASP A 213 36.70 42.74 -11.96
C ASP A 213 37.04 41.90 -13.20
N ILE A 214 37.28 40.60 -12.97
CA ILE A 214 37.63 39.66 -14.04
C ILE A 214 36.58 39.59 -15.15
N PHE A 215 35.30 39.90 -14.86
CA PHE A 215 34.26 39.84 -15.87
C PHE A 215 34.38 40.98 -16.87
N ALA A 216 34.77 42.17 -16.42
CA ALA A 216 35.09 43.29 -17.30
C ALA A 216 36.47 43.13 -17.94
N THR A 217 37.51 42.78 -17.17
CA THR A 217 38.91 42.86 -17.64
C THR A 217 39.37 41.65 -18.44
N ILE A 218 38.96 40.43 -18.06
CA ILE A 218 39.39 39.19 -18.70
C ILE A 218 38.33 38.71 -19.70
N PHE A 219 37.07 38.66 -19.28
CA PHE A 219 35.97 38.15 -20.10
C PHE A 219 35.35 39.24 -21.00
N GLY A 220 35.58 40.52 -20.72
CA GLY A 220 35.13 41.61 -21.59
C GLY A 220 33.61 41.77 -21.65
N PHE A 221 32.90 41.51 -20.55
CA PHE A 221 31.49 41.87 -20.44
C PHE A 221 31.30 43.39 -20.50
N SER A 222 30.21 43.84 -21.10
CA SER A 222 29.92 45.26 -21.26
C SER A 222 29.38 45.89 -19.97
N THR A 223 29.51 47.20 -19.87
CA THR A 223 28.82 47.97 -18.84
C THR A 223 27.31 47.99 -19.11
N GLY A 224 26.52 48.00 -18.03
CA GLY A 224 25.07 48.11 -18.05
C GLY A 224 24.56 48.87 -16.84
N ASN A 225 23.28 48.69 -16.53
CA ASN A 225 22.60 49.33 -15.42
C ASN A 225 22.32 48.32 -14.30
N ASP A 226 22.46 48.76 -13.04
CA ASP A 226 22.13 47.95 -11.87
C ASP A 226 20.61 47.80 -11.67
N GLN A 227 20.19 47.08 -10.62
CA GLN A 227 18.78 46.90 -10.27
C GLN A 227 17.99 48.21 -10.04
N ASN A 228 18.69 49.32 -9.74
CA ASN A 228 18.10 50.64 -9.51
C ASN A 228 18.17 51.54 -10.75
N GLY A 229 18.69 51.04 -11.88
CA GLY A 229 18.89 51.81 -13.11
C GLY A 229 20.16 52.67 -13.12
N ASN A 230 21.07 52.50 -12.17
CA ASN A 230 22.34 53.24 -12.16
C ASN A 230 23.30 52.61 -13.18
N ALA A 231 23.78 53.44 -14.11
CA ALA A 231 24.78 53.01 -15.09
C ALA A 231 26.16 52.76 -14.47
N GLY A 232 26.93 51.87 -15.09
CA GLY A 232 28.36 51.68 -14.80
C GLY A 232 28.73 50.38 -14.10
N VAL A 233 27.78 49.46 -13.93
CA VAL A 233 28.06 48.09 -13.47
C VAL A 233 28.44 47.18 -14.63
N THR A 234 29.22 46.13 -14.38
CA THR A 234 29.47 45.09 -15.39
C THR A 234 28.25 44.18 -15.50
N SER A 235 27.57 44.20 -16.65
CA SER A 235 26.38 43.39 -16.91
C SER A 235 26.78 42.00 -17.39
N LEU A 236 26.37 40.96 -16.66
CA LEU A 236 26.69 39.56 -16.95
C LEU A 236 25.55 38.85 -17.70
N ALA A 237 24.31 39.26 -17.46
CA ALA A 237 23.14 38.81 -18.21
C ALA A 237 22.03 39.87 -18.11
N ASN A 238 21.39 40.15 -19.25
CA ASN A 238 20.21 41.02 -19.35
C ASN A 238 19.18 40.44 -20.34
N GLY A 239 18.07 41.16 -20.55
CA GLY A 239 17.08 40.84 -21.59
C GLY A 239 16.11 39.72 -21.21
N GLY A 240 15.97 39.43 -19.91
CA GLY A 240 14.87 38.61 -19.41
C GLY A 240 13.52 39.23 -19.78
N LYS A 241 12.50 38.41 -20.02
CA LYS A 241 11.14 38.89 -20.33
C LYS A 241 10.12 38.16 -19.49
N ASN A 242 9.09 38.87 -19.06
CA ASN A 242 7.94 38.27 -18.39
C ASN A 242 6.96 37.68 -19.41
N ALA A 243 6.20 36.69 -18.97
CA ALA A 243 5.07 36.15 -19.69
C ALA A 243 3.93 37.16 -19.67
N LYS A 244 3.32 37.42 -20.83
CA LYS A 244 2.16 38.29 -21.00
C LYS A 244 1.02 37.49 -21.57
N PHE A 245 -0.15 37.60 -20.97
CA PHE A 245 -1.35 36.88 -21.38
C PHE A 245 -2.60 37.64 -20.95
N THR A 246 -3.71 37.37 -21.61
CA THR A 246 -5.05 37.79 -21.17
C THR A 246 -5.77 36.60 -20.58
N LEU A 247 -6.44 36.79 -19.45
CA LEU A 247 -7.33 35.79 -18.84
C LEU A 247 -8.73 36.40 -18.70
N ASN A 248 -9.71 35.87 -19.43
CA ASN A 248 -11.07 36.43 -19.53
C ASN A 248 -11.09 37.93 -19.88
N GLY A 249 -10.17 38.35 -20.76
CA GLY A 249 -10.01 39.75 -21.16
C GLY A 249 -9.19 40.63 -20.21
N LEU A 250 -8.75 40.11 -19.06
CA LEU A 250 -7.86 40.84 -18.15
C LEU A 250 -6.39 40.58 -18.53
N GLU A 251 -5.68 41.63 -18.92
CA GLU A 251 -4.24 41.57 -19.18
C GLU A 251 -3.46 41.34 -17.88
N MET A 252 -2.57 40.36 -17.91
CA MET A 252 -1.73 39.97 -16.79
C MET A 252 -0.31 39.68 -17.24
N GLU A 253 0.61 39.86 -16.30
CA GLU A 253 2.03 39.60 -16.47
C GLU A 253 2.56 38.70 -15.35
N ARG A 254 3.46 37.78 -15.67
CA ARG A 254 4.11 36.87 -14.71
C ARG A 254 5.58 36.67 -15.06
N GLN A 255 6.43 36.53 -14.05
CA GLN A 255 7.86 36.27 -14.26
C GLN A 255 8.14 34.85 -14.75
N SER A 256 7.26 33.89 -14.42
CA SER A 256 7.39 32.49 -14.82
C SER A 256 6.33 32.10 -15.85
N ASN A 257 6.67 31.14 -16.71
CA ASN A 257 5.70 30.44 -17.56
C ASN A 257 4.83 29.46 -16.76
N THR A 258 5.17 29.17 -15.51
CA THR A 258 4.35 28.37 -14.61
C THR A 258 3.88 29.21 -13.43
N PHE A 259 2.56 29.28 -13.22
CA PHE A 259 1.97 30.08 -12.15
C PHE A 259 0.57 29.58 -11.78
N THR A 260 0.09 29.95 -10.59
CA THR A 260 -1.23 29.52 -10.10
C THR A 260 -2.16 30.72 -9.95
N ILE A 261 -3.40 30.59 -10.45
CA ILE A 261 -4.47 31.58 -10.30
C ILE A 261 -5.75 30.83 -9.94
N ASN A 262 -6.42 31.24 -8.85
CA ASN A 262 -7.69 30.66 -8.37
C ASN A 262 -7.67 29.12 -8.23
N GLY A 263 -6.55 28.57 -7.77
CA GLY A 263 -6.39 27.13 -7.60
C GLY A 263 -6.15 26.35 -8.91
N ILE A 264 -5.90 27.02 -10.03
CA ILE A 264 -5.47 26.38 -11.27
C ILE A 264 -4.01 26.76 -11.53
N GLU A 265 -3.13 25.78 -11.63
CA GLU A 265 -1.76 25.93 -12.10
C GLU A 265 -1.77 25.95 -13.63
N TYR A 266 -1.16 26.97 -14.22
CA TYR A 266 -1.02 27.17 -15.66
C TYR A 266 0.45 26.99 -16.03
N THR A 267 0.71 26.31 -17.14
CA THR A 267 2.05 26.17 -17.73
C THR A 267 1.99 26.59 -19.19
N LEU A 268 2.54 27.76 -19.48
CA LEU A 268 2.60 28.32 -20.82
C LEU A 268 3.75 27.67 -21.61
N LYS A 269 3.48 27.28 -22.86
CA LYS A 269 4.44 26.59 -23.73
C LYS A 269 4.63 27.27 -25.07
N ALA A 270 3.60 27.97 -25.58
CA ALA A 270 3.65 28.69 -26.84
C ALA A 270 2.77 29.95 -26.82
N VAL A 271 3.14 30.93 -27.64
CA VAL A 271 2.32 32.11 -27.94
C VAL A 271 1.13 31.70 -28.80
N THR A 272 -0.02 32.34 -28.61
CA THR A 272 -1.28 32.01 -29.28
C THR A 272 -1.96 33.24 -29.84
N SER A 273 -2.54 33.14 -31.04
CA SER A 273 -3.36 34.20 -31.63
C SER A 273 -4.86 34.05 -31.31
N ASN A 274 -5.33 32.82 -31.07
CA ASN A 274 -6.71 32.52 -30.76
C ASN A 274 -6.87 32.19 -29.26
N PRO A 275 -7.98 32.58 -28.62
CA PRO A 275 -8.23 32.24 -27.22
C PRO A 275 -8.27 30.72 -27.00
N ILE A 276 -7.53 30.25 -26.01
CA ILE A 276 -7.58 28.88 -25.50
C ILE A 276 -8.64 28.82 -24.40
N MET A 277 -9.63 27.95 -24.56
CA MET A 277 -10.59 27.62 -23.51
C MET A 277 -9.95 26.68 -22.48
N ILE A 278 -10.11 27.02 -21.21
CA ILE A 278 -9.73 26.24 -20.05
C ILE A 278 -10.99 25.89 -19.27
N THR A 279 -11.20 24.61 -18.98
CA THR A 279 -12.36 24.16 -18.19
C THR A 279 -11.87 23.46 -16.94
N SER A 280 -12.23 23.99 -15.79
CA SER A 280 -12.03 23.36 -14.48
C SER A 280 -13.37 22.77 -14.01
N SER A 281 -13.37 21.51 -13.63
CA SER A 281 -14.56 20.80 -13.16
C SER A 281 -14.19 19.72 -12.14
N THR A 282 -15.20 19.12 -11.54
CA THR A 282 -15.03 17.87 -10.78
C THR A 282 -14.53 16.75 -11.71
N ASP A 283 -13.57 15.97 -11.24
CA ASP A 283 -12.97 14.83 -11.95
C ASP A 283 -13.87 13.59 -11.83
N VAL A 284 -14.88 13.53 -12.70
CA VAL A 284 -15.85 12.41 -12.75
C VAL A 284 -15.14 11.09 -13.04
N ASP A 285 -14.12 11.07 -13.91
CA ASP A 285 -13.38 9.86 -14.25
C ASP A 285 -12.60 9.33 -13.05
N GLY A 286 -11.94 10.21 -12.30
CA GLY A 286 -11.27 9.86 -11.04
C GLY A 286 -12.23 9.33 -9.99
N MET A 287 -13.45 9.87 -9.90
CA MET A 287 -14.50 9.37 -9.01
C MET A 287 -14.99 7.98 -9.41
N ILE A 288 -15.24 7.75 -10.71
CA ILE A 288 -15.63 6.43 -11.25
C ILE A 288 -14.55 5.40 -10.91
N ALA A 289 -13.28 5.71 -11.19
CA ALA A 289 -12.16 4.81 -10.92
C ALA A 289 -12.07 4.44 -9.43
N LYS A 290 -12.31 5.39 -8.53
CA LYS A 290 -12.35 5.13 -7.08
C LYS A 290 -13.50 4.22 -6.67
N ILE A 291 -14.68 4.41 -7.26
CA ILE A 291 -15.85 3.57 -7.01
C ILE A 291 -15.63 2.15 -7.57
N GLU A 292 -14.98 2.01 -8.72
CA GLU A 292 -14.56 0.72 -9.27
C GLU A 292 -13.59 -0.02 -8.33
N GLU A 293 -12.61 0.71 -7.77
CA GLU A 293 -11.66 0.18 -6.79
C GLU A 293 -12.38 -0.41 -5.56
N PHE A 294 -13.36 0.33 -5.02
CA PHE A 294 -14.22 -0.12 -3.92
C PHE A 294 -14.97 -1.42 -4.26
N VAL A 295 -15.63 -1.46 -5.43
CA VAL A 295 -16.40 -2.63 -5.87
C VAL A 295 -15.50 -3.85 -6.04
N ASN A 296 -14.31 -3.68 -6.60
CA ASN A 296 -13.35 -4.77 -6.77
C ASN A 296 -12.90 -5.31 -5.41
N LYS A 297 -12.49 -4.45 -4.47
CA LYS A 297 -12.08 -4.87 -3.12
C LYS A 297 -13.20 -5.55 -2.34
N TYR A 298 -14.43 -5.04 -2.46
CA TYR A 298 -15.60 -5.69 -1.92
C TYR A 298 -15.80 -7.08 -2.54
N ASN A 299 -15.75 -7.20 -3.87
CA ASN A 299 -15.94 -8.47 -4.57
C ASN A 299 -14.88 -9.53 -4.25
N GLU A 300 -13.62 -9.12 -4.07
CA GLU A 300 -12.53 -9.98 -3.60
C GLU A 300 -12.85 -10.56 -2.22
N LEU A 301 -13.24 -9.71 -1.26
CA LEU A 301 -13.63 -10.15 0.09
C LEU A 301 -14.83 -11.11 0.05
N ILE A 302 -15.90 -10.72 -0.65
CA ILE A 302 -17.11 -11.54 -0.78
C ILE A 302 -16.81 -12.88 -1.46
N GLY A 303 -15.94 -12.90 -2.47
CA GLY A 303 -15.46 -14.13 -3.10
C GLY A 303 -14.80 -15.05 -2.09
N SER A 304 -13.75 -14.56 -1.41
CA SER A 304 -13.01 -15.32 -0.40
C SER A 304 -13.91 -15.90 0.70
N LEU A 305 -14.83 -15.09 1.24
CA LEU A 305 -15.76 -15.53 2.28
C LEU A 305 -16.76 -16.57 1.77
N ASN A 306 -17.31 -16.37 0.57
CA ASN A 306 -18.22 -17.34 -0.04
C ASN A 306 -17.53 -18.66 -0.34
N ASP A 307 -16.29 -18.62 -0.83
CA ASP A 307 -15.49 -19.82 -1.11
C ASP A 307 -15.34 -20.65 0.17
N LYS A 308 -14.97 -20.01 1.30
CA LYS A 308 -14.83 -20.69 2.61
C LYS A 308 -16.12 -21.34 3.12
N ILE A 309 -17.29 -20.72 2.91
CA ILE A 309 -18.57 -21.29 3.39
C ILE A 309 -19.22 -22.27 2.41
N ASN A 310 -18.85 -22.24 1.13
CA ASN A 310 -19.39 -23.12 0.09
C ASN A 310 -18.46 -24.28 -0.26
N GLU A 311 -17.21 -24.27 0.22
CA GLU A 311 -16.23 -25.32 -0.03
C GLU A 311 -16.76 -26.71 0.34
N LYS A 312 -16.52 -27.68 -0.54
CA LYS A 312 -16.93 -29.07 -0.33
C LYS A 312 -16.08 -29.70 0.77
N ARG A 313 -16.74 -30.22 1.81
CA ARG A 313 -16.07 -30.96 2.88
C ARG A 313 -15.79 -32.41 2.46
N TYR A 314 -14.53 -32.80 2.39
CA TYR A 314 -14.12 -34.19 2.22
C TYR A 314 -13.99 -34.90 3.57
N ARG A 315 -15.05 -35.64 3.98
CA ARG A 315 -15.10 -36.33 5.29
C ARG A 315 -14.20 -37.56 5.37
N ASP A 316 -13.89 -38.18 4.24
CA ASP A 316 -13.09 -39.41 4.16
C ASP A 316 -11.58 -39.16 4.31
N TYR A 317 -11.19 -37.89 4.43
CA TYR A 317 -9.80 -37.45 4.56
C TYR A 317 -9.59 -36.78 5.92
N PRO A 318 -9.51 -37.54 7.02
CA PRO A 318 -9.14 -37.00 8.32
C PRO A 318 -7.66 -36.55 8.33
N PRO A 319 -7.24 -35.67 9.26
CA PRO A 319 -5.83 -35.35 9.44
C PRO A 319 -4.97 -36.61 9.59
N LEU A 320 -3.80 -36.64 8.94
CA LEU A 320 -2.91 -37.79 9.01
C LEU A 320 -2.22 -37.85 10.38
N THR A 321 -2.12 -39.05 10.94
CA THR A 321 -1.25 -39.32 12.10
C THR A 321 0.21 -39.35 11.67
N ASP A 322 1.15 -39.22 12.61
CA ASP A 322 2.58 -39.27 12.31
C ASP A 322 2.99 -40.61 11.66
N GLU A 323 2.37 -41.71 12.10
CA GLU A 323 2.56 -43.05 11.52
C GLU A 323 2.07 -43.11 10.07
N GLN A 324 0.90 -42.53 9.76
CA GLN A 324 0.38 -42.47 8.39
C GLN A 324 1.23 -41.57 7.47
N LYS A 325 1.77 -40.48 8.01
CA LYS A 325 2.67 -39.59 7.26
C LYS A 325 3.96 -40.30 6.87
N ALA A 326 4.51 -41.15 7.75
CA ALA A 326 5.74 -41.90 7.49
C ALA A 326 5.60 -42.92 6.34
N GLU A 327 4.38 -43.38 6.06
CA GLU A 327 4.07 -44.35 5.00
C GLU A 327 3.71 -43.69 3.65
N MET A 328 3.66 -42.35 3.59
CA MET A 328 3.23 -41.58 2.41
C MET A 328 4.35 -40.72 1.83
N THR A 329 4.28 -40.44 0.53
CA THR A 329 5.18 -39.45 -0.11
C THR A 329 4.75 -38.02 0.23
N GLU A 330 5.68 -37.07 0.19
CA GLU A 330 5.40 -35.64 0.49
C GLU A 330 4.21 -35.08 -0.32
N LYS A 331 4.15 -35.36 -1.62
CA LYS A 331 3.06 -34.91 -2.49
C LYS A 331 1.71 -35.54 -2.13
N GLN A 332 1.70 -36.79 -1.66
CA GLN A 332 0.48 -37.43 -1.19
C GLN A 332 0.02 -36.82 0.14
N ILE A 333 0.95 -36.49 1.04
CA ILE A 333 0.65 -35.80 2.30
C ILE A 333 0.04 -34.42 2.01
N GLU A 334 0.64 -33.64 1.11
CA GLU A 334 0.14 -32.31 0.74
C GLU A 334 -1.30 -32.36 0.20
N LEU A 335 -1.56 -33.21 -0.80
CA LEU A 335 -2.90 -33.38 -1.37
C LEU A 335 -3.92 -33.91 -0.36
N TRP A 336 -3.48 -34.73 0.60
CA TRP A 336 -4.34 -35.23 1.67
C TRP A 336 -4.66 -34.14 2.68
N GLU A 337 -3.67 -33.35 3.12
CA GLU A 337 -3.87 -32.24 4.04
C GLU A 337 -4.74 -31.15 3.42
N GLU A 338 -4.59 -30.85 2.13
CA GLU A 338 -5.47 -29.93 1.40
C GLU A 338 -6.93 -30.40 1.47
N LYS A 339 -7.20 -31.68 1.17
CA LYS A 339 -8.53 -32.27 1.30
C LYS A 339 -9.02 -32.28 2.75
N ALA A 340 -8.15 -32.53 3.72
CA ALA A 340 -8.50 -32.58 5.14
C ALA A 340 -8.87 -31.18 5.70
N LYS A 341 -8.24 -30.12 5.18
CA LYS A 341 -8.53 -28.71 5.48
C LYS A 341 -9.73 -28.16 4.72
N SER A 342 -10.22 -28.85 3.70
CA SER A 342 -11.37 -28.36 2.93
C SER A 342 -12.66 -28.27 3.76
N GLY A 343 -13.44 -27.22 3.57
CA GLY A 343 -14.81 -27.12 4.09
C GLY A 343 -14.89 -27.16 5.61
N LEU A 344 -13.88 -26.67 6.31
CA LEU A 344 -13.90 -26.52 7.78
C LEU A 344 -14.93 -25.48 8.24
N LEU A 345 -15.16 -24.45 7.42
CA LEU A 345 -16.13 -23.38 7.66
C LEU A 345 -17.40 -23.49 6.79
N ARG A 346 -17.63 -24.67 6.20
CA ARG A 346 -18.78 -24.89 5.32
C ARG A 346 -20.09 -24.61 6.08
N GLY A 347 -20.89 -23.68 5.55
CA GLY A 347 -22.17 -23.28 6.15
C GLY A 347 -22.03 -22.58 7.51
N ASP A 348 -20.88 -21.96 7.79
CA ASP A 348 -20.68 -21.22 9.03
C ASP A 348 -21.72 -20.10 9.21
N SER A 349 -22.35 -20.05 10.37
CA SER A 349 -23.44 -19.11 10.66
C SER A 349 -22.96 -17.69 10.92
N ILE A 350 -21.73 -17.48 11.40
CA ILE A 350 -21.19 -16.15 11.67
C ILE A 350 -20.92 -15.45 10.33
N ILE A 351 -20.25 -16.15 9.42
CA ILE A 351 -19.87 -15.62 8.10
C ILE A 351 -21.11 -15.44 7.22
N SER A 352 -22.01 -16.44 7.15
CA SER A 352 -23.22 -16.35 6.32
C SER A 352 -24.18 -15.24 6.78
N ASN A 353 -24.36 -15.05 8.09
CA ASN A 353 -25.15 -13.93 8.63
C ASN A 353 -24.46 -12.59 8.35
N GLY A 354 -23.14 -12.54 8.46
CA GLY A 354 -22.32 -11.38 8.14
C GLY A 354 -22.49 -10.95 6.68
N LEU A 355 -22.29 -11.87 5.74
CA LEU A 355 -22.49 -11.65 4.31
C LEU A 355 -23.91 -11.17 4.00
N SER A 356 -24.91 -11.76 4.65
CA SER A 356 -26.31 -11.35 4.51
C SER A 356 -26.56 -9.93 5.03
N GLN A 357 -25.93 -9.55 6.15
CA GLN A 357 -26.02 -8.19 6.68
C GLN A 357 -25.30 -7.19 5.77
N MET A 358 -24.08 -7.49 5.30
CA MET A 358 -23.36 -6.63 4.36
C MET A 358 -24.18 -6.38 3.09
N ARG A 359 -24.85 -7.43 2.57
CA ARG A 359 -25.77 -7.30 1.44
C ARG A 359 -26.93 -6.36 1.77
N ARG A 360 -27.55 -6.49 2.95
CA ARG A 360 -28.63 -5.57 3.38
C ARG A 360 -28.14 -4.13 3.48
N ASP A 361 -26.95 -3.90 4.02
CA ASP A 361 -26.38 -2.56 4.19
C ASP A 361 -26.21 -1.85 2.83
N LEU A 362 -25.80 -2.58 1.80
CA LEU A 362 -25.64 -2.06 0.43
C LEU A 362 -26.95 -1.70 -0.26
N TYR A 363 -28.04 -2.42 0.05
CA TYR A 363 -29.36 -2.18 -0.54
C TYR A 363 -30.21 -1.20 0.25
N SER A 364 -29.85 -0.96 1.51
CA SER A 364 -30.57 -0.03 2.36
C SER A 364 -30.39 1.41 1.85
N ARG A 365 -31.50 2.15 1.80
CA ARG A 365 -31.49 3.58 1.46
C ARG A 365 -30.78 4.38 2.56
N VAL A 366 -30.10 5.44 2.18
CA VAL A 366 -29.45 6.38 3.09
C VAL A 366 -30.34 7.61 3.27
N ASP A 367 -30.86 7.78 4.49
CA ASP A 367 -31.77 8.88 4.78
C ASP A 367 -31.03 10.22 4.89
N GLY A 368 -31.78 11.32 4.70
CA GLY A 368 -31.27 12.68 4.91
C GLY A 368 -30.55 13.30 3.71
N ILE A 369 -30.64 12.70 2.52
CA ILE A 369 -29.97 13.16 1.28
C ILE A 369 -30.87 14.06 0.39
N GLY A 370 -32.17 14.17 0.70
CA GLY A 370 -33.11 15.08 0.01
C GLY A 370 -34.12 14.36 -0.90
N THR A 371 -34.89 15.12 -1.72
CA THR A 371 -36.11 14.64 -2.42
C THR A 371 -35.91 14.17 -3.87
N ASN A 372 -34.74 14.41 -4.49
CA ASN A 372 -34.39 13.89 -5.84
C ASN A 372 -33.25 12.87 -5.70
N VAL A 373 -33.65 11.62 -5.49
CA VAL A 373 -32.93 10.71 -4.60
C VAL A 373 -31.96 9.81 -5.36
N ILE A 374 -30.66 10.05 -5.13
CA ILE A 374 -29.62 9.05 -5.21
C ILE A 374 -29.29 8.74 -3.75
N ASP A 375 -29.99 7.77 -3.15
CA ASP A 375 -29.82 7.30 -1.76
C ASP A 375 -29.43 5.82 -1.67
N SER A 376 -29.33 5.13 -2.80
CA SER A 376 -28.97 3.71 -2.87
C SER A 376 -28.00 3.44 -4.01
N LEU A 377 -27.16 2.40 -3.86
CA LEU A 377 -26.20 1.98 -4.88
C LEU A 377 -26.83 1.73 -6.25
N SER A 378 -28.02 1.15 -6.26
CA SER A 378 -28.74 0.81 -7.50
C SER A 378 -29.15 2.02 -8.31
N GLU A 379 -29.43 3.15 -7.66
CA GLU A 379 -29.86 4.39 -8.35
C GLU A 379 -28.73 5.02 -9.15
N PHE A 380 -27.47 4.78 -8.77
CA PHE A 380 -26.29 5.22 -9.52
C PHE A 380 -25.53 4.08 -10.21
N GLY A 381 -26.22 2.99 -10.54
CA GLY A 381 -25.71 1.96 -11.44
C GLY A 381 -24.88 0.85 -10.78
N ILE A 382 -24.84 0.77 -9.46
CA ILE A 382 -24.16 -0.34 -8.76
C ILE A 382 -25.22 -1.31 -8.24
N THR A 383 -25.25 -2.52 -8.80
CA THR A 383 -26.20 -3.58 -8.43
C THR A 383 -25.46 -4.85 -8.03
N THR A 384 -26.12 -5.85 -7.44
CA THR A 384 -25.50 -7.19 -7.31
C THR A 384 -25.77 -8.03 -8.55
N THR A 385 -24.91 -9.02 -8.78
CA THR A 385 -25.11 -10.05 -9.78
C THR A 385 -26.43 -10.80 -9.55
N SER A 386 -27.15 -11.08 -10.64
CA SER A 386 -28.38 -11.87 -10.64
C SER A 386 -28.17 -13.35 -10.30
N ASP A 387 -26.94 -13.85 -10.50
CA ASP A 387 -26.52 -15.19 -10.10
C ASP A 387 -26.36 -15.27 -8.57
N ILE A 388 -27.35 -15.91 -7.95
CA ILE A 388 -27.41 -16.15 -6.50
C ILE A 388 -26.17 -16.92 -6.01
N THR A 389 -25.52 -17.71 -6.87
CA THR A 389 -24.30 -18.48 -6.53
C THR A 389 -23.07 -17.59 -6.40
N GLN A 390 -23.08 -16.38 -6.97
CA GLN A 390 -22.01 -15.38 -6.81
C GLN A 390 -22.08 -14.64 -5.48
N GLY A 391 -23.02 -15.01 -4.60
CA GLY A 391 -22.94 -14.67 -3.17
C GLY A 391 -23.03 -13.17 -2.86
N GLY A 392 -23.57 -12.35 -3.78
CA GLY A 392 -23.78 -10.92 -3.57
C GLY A 392 -22.66 -10.01 -4.08
N LYS A 393 -21.81 -10.48 -5.00
CA LYS A 393 -20.87 -9.62 -5.72
C LYS A 393 -21.59 -8.47 -6.44
N LEU A 394 -20.95 -7.31 -6.47
CA LEU A 394 -21.40 -6.09 -7.12
C LEU A 394 -20.97 -6.04 -8.59
N VAL A 395 -21.80 -5.38 -9.40
CA VAL A 395 -21.61 -5.10 -10.83
C VAL A 395 -21.88 -3.62 -11.04
N ILE A 396 -21.08 -2.99 -11.90
CA ILE A 396 -21.16 -1.56 -12.22
C ILE A 396 -21.70 -1.39 -13.63
N ASP A 397 -22.78 -0.62 -13.76
CA ASP A 397 -23.22 0.02 -14.98
C ASP A 397 -22.52 1.38 -15.08
N LYS A 398 -21.44 1.43 -15.88
CA LYS A 398 -20.56 2.62 -15.98
C LYS A 398 -21.29 3.84 -16.53
N ASP A 399 -22.25 3.64 -17.43
CA ASP A 399 -22.99 4.73 -18.06
C ASP A 399 -23.94 5.38 -17.05
N LYS A 400 -24.66 4.57 -16.26
CA LYS A 400 -25.49 5.09 -15.16
C LYS A 400 -24.68 5.75 -14.06
N LEU A 401 -23.54 5.15 -13.69
CA LEU A 401 -22.65 5.72 -12.69
C LEU A 401 -22.12 7.09 -13.13
N ARG A 402 -21.69 7.20 -14.40
CA ARG A 402 -21.25 8.46 -14.98
C ARG A 402 -22.38 9.49 -14.97
N ALA A 403 -23.57 9.14 -15.46
CA ALA A 403 -24.71 10.05 -15.50
C ALA A 403 -25.10 10.55 -14.09
N ALA A 404 -25.03 9.68 -13.07
CA ALA A 404 -25.28 10.05 -11.68
C ALA A 404 -24.24 11.04 -11.14
N LEU A 405 -22.95 10.79 -11.39
CA LEU A 405 -21.84 11.66 -10.97
C LEU A 405 -21.82 13.00 -11.73
N GLU A 406 -22.22 13.02 -12.99
CA GLU A 406 -22.36 14.25 -13.78
C GLU A 406 -23.55 15.09 -13.33
N SER A 407 -24.65 14.44 -12.92
CA SER A 407 -25.85 15.15 -12.45
C SER A 407 -25.69 15.70 -11.03
N ASP A 408 -25.16 14.92 -10.09
CA ASP A 408 -25.04 15.32 -8.69
C ASP A 408 -23.95 14.49 -7.97
N PRO A 409 -22.66 14.86 -8.13
CA PRO A 409 -21.55 14.13 -7.53
C PRO A 409 -21.63 14.15 -5.99
N ASP A 410 -22.21 15.19 -5.41
CA ASP A 410 -22.32 15.35 -3.96
C ASP A 410 -23.22 14.29 -3.33
N LYS A 411 -24.33 13.95 -3.99
CA LYS A 411 -25.22 12.90 -3.49
C LYS A 411 -24.61 11.51 -3.60
N VAL A 412 -23.90 11.22 -4.69
CA VAL A 412 -23.20 9.92 -4.83
C VAL A 412 -22.18 9.76 -3.71
N VAL A 413 -21.36 10.79 -3.45
CA VAL A 413 -20.36 10.76 -2.38
C VAL A 413 -21.03 10.66 -1.01
N LYS A 414 -22.08 11.45 -0.72
CA LYS A 414 -22.81 11.37 0.55
C LYS A 414 -23.42 9.99 0.78
N THR A 415 -24.01 9.38 -0.24
CA THR A 415 -24.58 8.02 -0.12
C THR A 415 -23.53 7.01 0.34
N LEU A 416 -22.29 7.15 -0.11
CA LEU A 416 -21.18 6.30 0.32
C LEU A 416 -20.63 6.71 1.70
N THR A 417 -20.39 7.99 1.94
CA THR A 417 -19.50 8.48 3.02
C THR A 417 -20.17 9.32 4.09
N GLN A 418 -21.49 9.53 4.05
CA GLN A 418 -22.18 10.42 4.99
C GLN A 418 -21.95 10.00 6.45
N SER A 419 -21.41 10.93 7.24
CA SER A 419 -21.34 10.78 8.69
C SER A 419 -22.74 10.99 9.27
N GLY A 420 -23.42 9.90 9.58
CA GLY A 420 -24.79 9.92 10.08
C GLY A 420 -24.97 9.27 11.44
N THR A 421 -26.21 9.20 11.88
CA THR A 421 -26.65 8.54 13.10
C THR A 421 -27.87 7.64 12.84
N ILE A 422 -28.04 6.64 13.69
CA ILE A 422 -29.24 5.80 13.74
C ILE A 422 -30.25 6.47 14.67
N THR A 423 -31.44 6.76 14.15
CA THR A 423 -32.58 7.16 14.97
C THR A 423 -33.45 5.94 15.24
N LYS A 424 -33.86 5.75 16.50
CA LYS A 424 -34.73 4.66 16.91
C LYS A 424 -36.02 5.20 17.51
N ASP A 425 -37.13 4.49 17.32
CA ASP A 425 -38.37 4.78 18.05
C ASP A 425 -38.28 4.34 19.52
N SER A 426 -39.35 4.63 20.27
CA SER A 426 -39.49 4.23 21.67
C SER A 426 -39.48 2.71 21.89
N ASN A 427 -39.65 1.90 20.83
CA ASN A 427 -39.60 0.44 20.87
C ASN A 427 -38.21 -0.11 20.48
N GLY A 428 -37.25 0.78 20.20
CA GLY A 428 -35.89 0.42 19.81
C GLY A 428 -35.75 -0.01 18.34
N GLN A 429 -36.80 0.15 17.51
CA GLN A 429 -36.71 -0.10 16.08
C GLN A 429 -36.05 1.08 15.37
N ILE A 430 -35.24 0.79 14.36
CA ILE A 430 -34.58 1.81 13.55
C ILE A 430 -35.64 2.49 12.69
N THR A 431 -35.90 3.77 12.94
CA THR A 431 -36.83 4.59 12.16
C THR A 431 -36.14 5.35 11.05
N SER A 432 -34.86 5.67 11.24
CA SER A 432 -34.04 6.29 10.20
C SER A 432 -32.56 5.96 10.41
N ASP A 433 -31.86 5.69 9.31
CA ASP A 433 -30.40 5.55 9.30
C ASP A 433 -29.83 6.52 8.26
N THR A 434 -29.12 7.53 8.76
CA THR A 434 -28.50 8.57 7.91
C THR A 434 -27.03 8.28 7.63
N ARG A 435 -26.48 7.16 8.12
CA ARG A 435 -25.07 6.80 7.88
C ARG A 435 -24.88 6.37 6.44
N GLY A 436 -23.77 6.79 5.83
CA GLY A 436 -23.33 6.32 4.53
C GLY A 436 -23.03 4.82 4.53
N ILE A 437 -23.07 4.22 3.35
CA ILE A 437 -22.91 2.77 3.15
C ILE A 437 -21.58 2.26 3.70
N VAL A 438 -20.50 3.02 3.53
CA VAL A 438 -19.16 2.64 4.01
C VAL A 438 -19.16 2.49 5.53
N GLN A 439 -19.81 3.41 6.26
CA GLN A 439 -19.90 3.34 7.71
C GLN A 439 -20.71 2.12 8.16
N ARG A 440 -21.84 1.82 7.48
CA ARG A 440 -22.67 0.64 7.77
C ARG A 440 -21.89 -0.65 7.58
N LEU A 441 -21.19 -0.79 6.44
CA LEU A 441 -20.36 -1.95 6.13
C LEU A 441 -19.29 -2.17 7.20
N ARG A 442 -18.59 -1.10 7.61
CA ARG A 442 -17.57 -1.17 8.66
C ARG A 442 -18.12 -1.63 10.00
N ASP A 443 -19.30 -1.17 10.39
CA ASP A 443 -19.96 -1.62 11.62
C ASP A 443 -20.36 -3.10 11.54
N THR A 444 -20.81 -3.56 10.38
CA THR A 444 -21.08 -4.98 10.12
C THR A 444 -19.80 -5.80 10.16
N ILE A 445 -18.72 -5.34 9.54
CA ILE A 445 -17.39 -5.99 9.60
C ILE A 445 -16.94 -6.13 11.05
N LYS A 446 -16.98 -5.05 11.84
CA LYS A 446 -16.67 -5.09 13.28
C LYS A 446 -17.57 -6.04 14.07
N SER A 447 -18.84 -6.18 13.68
CA SER A 447 -19.75 -7.15 14.30
C SER A 447 -19.31 -8.59 14.00
N ILE A 448 -18.99 -8.89 12.74
CA ILE A 448 -18.47 -10.20 12.31
C ILE A 448 -17.18 -10.50 13.06
N THR A 449 -16.20 -9.58 13.04
CA THR A 449 -14.91 -9.74 13.73
C THR A 449 -15.10 -10.06 15.21
N ARG A 450 -15.96 -9.32 15.93
CA ARG A 450 -16.24 -9.61 17.35
C ARG A 450 -16.84 -11.00 17.58
N ASN A 451 -17.71 -11.47 16.69
CA ASN A 451 -18.30 -12.80 16.81
C ASN A 451 -17.29 -13.91 16.50
N ILE A 452 -16.42 -13.70 15.51
CA ILE A 452 -15.31 -14.59 15.22
C ILE A 452 -14.32 -14.61 16.39
N GLU A 453 -13.98 -13.47 16.99
CA GLU A 453 -13.11 -13.40 18.17
C GLU A 453 -13.69 -14.19 19.36
N LYS A 454 -15.01 -14.15 19.59
CA LYS A 454 -15.65 -15.00 20.62
C LYS A 454 -15.52 -16.49 20.30
N LYS A 455 -15.48 -16.85 19.02
CA LYS A 455 -15.40 -18.24 18.55
C LYS A 455 -13.96 -18.77 18.54
N ALA A 456 -13.02 -18.05 17.92
CA ALA A 456 -11.65 -18.48 17.62
C ALA A 456 -10.56 -17.68 18.36
N GLY A 457 -10.95 -16.68 19.15
CA GLY A 457 -10.02 -15.82 19.87
C GLY A 457 -9.26 -14.87 18.95
N LYS A 458 -8.40 -14.06 19.58
CA LYS A 458 -7.37 -13.25 18.92
C LYS A 458 -6.02 -13.57 19.56
N PRO A 459 -4.87 -13.20 18.95
CA PRO A 459 -3.55 -13.57 19.46
C PRO A 459 -3.28 -13.19 20.92
N THR A 460 -3.97 -12.17 21.44
CA THR A 460 -3.82 -11.70 22.83
C THR A 460 -4.69 -12.43 23.86
N LEU A 461 -5.56 -13.37 23.43
CA LEU A 461 -6.44 -14.12 24.33
C LEU A 461 -5.88 -15.51 24.64
N THR A 462 -6.10 -15.96 25.87
CA THR A 462 -5.80 -17.34 26.29
C THR A 462 -6.91 -18.30 25.85
N GLU A 463 -6.59 -19.60 25.74
CA GLU A 463 -7.51 -20.61 25.21
C GLU A 463 -8.82 -20.75 26.02
N ASN A 464 -8.80 -20.39 27.30
CA ASN A 464 -10.00 -20.40 28.15
C ASN A 464 -10.98 -19.25 27.87
N GLN A 465 -10.61 -18.27 27.06
CA GLN A 465 -11.40 -17.05 26.84
C GLN A 465 -12.32 -17.12 25.61
N TYR A 466 -12.23 -18.17 24.78
CA TYR A 466 -13.03 -18.32 23.56
C TYR A 466 -13.50 -19.76 23.32
N SER A 467 -14.53 -19.94 22.50
CA SER A 467 -15.23 -21.23 22.36
C SER A 467 -14.36 -22.37 21.84
N LEU A 468 -13.59 -22.15 20.76
CA LEU A 468 -12.71 -23.18 20.19
C LEU A 468 -11.54 -23.50 21.12
N GLY A 469 -11.02 -22.52 21.86
CA GLY A 469 -9.92 -22.72 22.81
C GLY A 469 -10.33 -23.61 23.98
N LYS A 470 -11.55 -23.44 24.51
CA LYS A 470 -12.12 -24.35 25.51
C LYS A 470 -12.24 -25.78 24.96
N GLN A 471 -12.71 -25.94 23.72
CA GLN A 471 -12.80 -27.27 23.08
C GLN A 471 -11.41 -27.90 22.85
N LEU A 472 -10.40 -27.10 22.52
CA LEU A 472 -9.01 -27.56 22.40
C LEU A 472 -8.48 -28.04 23.76
N ASN A 473 -8.74 -27.31 24.84
CA ASN A 473 -8.38 -27.71 26.20
C ASN A 473 -9.09 -29.00 26.63
N ASP A 474 -10.38 -29.13 26.34
CA ASP A 474 -11.14 -30.34 26.66
C ASP A 474 -10.57 -31.57 25.91
N VAL A 475 -10.27 -31.42 24.62
CA VAL A 475 -9.65 -32.50 23.82
C VAL A 475 -8.24 -32.80 24.31
N ALA A 476 -7.45 -31.79 24.68
CA ALA A 476 -6.11 -31.99 25.24
C ALA A 476 -6.15 -32.76 26.57
N SER A 477 -7.13 -32.49 27.45
CA SER A 477 -7.34 -33.28 28.67
C SER A 477 -7.71 -34.72 28.33
N GLN A 478 -8.64 -34.93 27.39
CA GLN A 478 -9.03 -36.28 26.94
C GLN A 478 -7.83 -37.07 26.38
N ILE A 479 -6.97 -36.42 25.60
CA ILE A 479 -5.72 -37.00 25.09
C ILE A 479 -4.84 -37.43 26.27
N SER A 480 -4.61 -36.55 27.24
CA SER A 480 -3.77 -36.87 28.41
C SER A 480 -4.31 -38.03 29.24
N ASP A 481 -5.63 -38.04 29.48
CA ASP A 481 -6.30 -39.10 30.24
C ASP A 481 -6.22 -40.45 29.50
N PHE A 482 -6.41 -40.43 28.18
CA PHE A 482 -6.34 -41.63 27.36
C PHE A 482 -4.91 -42.16 27.24
N GLN A 483 -3.90 -41.28 27.15
CA GLN A 483 -2.49 -41.68 27.20
C GLN A 483 -2.15 -42.42 28.50
N ARG A 484 -2.61 -41.94 29.66
CA ARG A 484 -2.43 -42.65 30.94
C ARG A 484 -3.10 -44.01 30.93
N ARG A 485 -4.34 -44.07 30.41
CA ARG A 485 -5.06 -45.34 30.25
C ARG A 485 -4.32 -46.33 29.35
N LEU A 486 -3.69 -45.86 28.26
CA LEU A 486 -2.89 -46.72 27.39
C LEU A 486 -1.67 -47.27 28.10
N GLN A 487 -0.99 -46.48 28.93
CA GLN A 487 0.11 -46.97 29.77
C GLN A 487 -0.36 -48.08 30.72
N ASP A 488 -1.50 -47.90 31.40
CA ASP A 488 -2.06 -48.92 32.29
C ASP A 488 -2.43 -50.21 31.52
N ILE A 489 -2.94 -50.08 30.29
CA ILE A 489 -3.27 -51.22 29.42
C ILE A 489 -2.00 -51.93 28.97
N GLU A 490 -0.97 -51.20 28.55
CA GLU A 490 0.33 -51.74 28.15
C GLU A 490 0.97 -52.51 29.31
N ASP A 491 1.01 -51.93 30.50
CA ASP A 491 1.50 -52.57 31.72
C ASP A 491 0.72 -53.83 32.08
N ARG A 492 -0.60 -53.83 31.84
CA ARG A 492 -1.44 -55.02 32.05
C ARG A 492 -1.11 -56.12 31.04
N TYR A 493 -0.94 -55.80 29.76
CA TYR A 493 -0.52 -56.79 28.76
C TYR A 493 0.84 -57.37 29.10
N TRP A 494 1.81 -56.53 29.44
CA TRP A 494 3.13 -56.99 29.90
C TRP A 494 3.03 -57.93 31.09
N LYS A 495 2.23 -57.60 32.12
CA LYS A 495 2.01 -58.49 33.28
C LYS A 495 1.40 -59.84 32.88
N GLN A 496 0.42 -59.85 31.98
CA GLN A 496 -0.22 -61.08 31.51
C GLN A 496 0.74 -61.96 30.71
N PHE A 497 1.54 -61.36 29.83
CA PHE A 497 2.55 -62.08 29.05
C PHE A 497 3.70 -62.59 29.92
N THR A 498 4.22 -61.80 30.86
CA THR A 498 5.24 -62.27 31.83
C THR A 498 4.72 -63.45 32.65
N ALA A 499 3.48 -63.38 33.16
CA ALA A 499 2.90 -64.50 33.92
C ALA A 499 2.71 -65.76 33.06
N MET A 500 2.37 -65.59 31.78
CA MET A 500 2.31 -66.69 30.82
C MET A 500 3.69 -67.29 30.56
N GLU A 501 4.73 -66.47 30.38
CA GLU A 501 6.11 -66.95 30.21
C GLU A 501 6.61 -67.72 31.42
N GLU A 502 6.36 -67.22 32.64
CA GLU A 502 6.69 -67.93 33.87
C GLU A 502 5.95 -69.27 33.97
N ALA A 503 4.67 -69.32 33.57
CA ALA A 503 3.89 -70.54 33.55
C ALA A 503 4.44 -71.55 32.52
N ILE A 504 4.79 -71.09 31.31
CA ILE A 504 5.41 -71.91 30.27
C ILE A 504 6.79 -72.40 30.72
N GLN A 505 7.59 -71.55 31.36
CA GLN A 505 8.89 -71.93 31.89
C GLN A 505 8.75 -73.02 32.97
N ARG A 506 7.77 -72.88 33.88
CA ARG A 506 7.45 -73.91 34.88
C ARG A 506 6.96 -75.20 34.24
N ALA A 507 6.11 -75.11 33.21
CA ALA A 507 5.63 -76.28 32.47
C ALA A 507 6.77 -77.00 31.72
N ASN A 508 7.69 -76.25 31.11
CA ASN A 508 8.89 -76.78 30.46
C ASN A 508 9.83 -77.44 31.48
N GLN A 509 10.01 -76.85 32.68
CA GLN A 509 10.76 -77.46 33.77
C GLN A 509 10.11 -78.75 34.29
N GLN A 510 8.79 -78.78 34.45
CA GLN A 510 8.05 -79.99 34.83
C GLN A 510 8.11 -81.07 33.76
N SER A 511 7.98 -80.70 32.48
CA SER A 511 8.14 -81.61 31.34
C SER A 511 9.55 -82.19 31.28
N ALA A 512 10.58 -81.36 31.49
CA ALA A 512 11.97 -81.81 31.57
C ALA A 512 12.22 -82.72 32.79
N PHE A 513 11.59 -82.44 33.94
CA PHE A 513 11.65 -83.30 35.12
C PHE A 513 10.98 -84.65 34.87
N LEU A 514 9.80 -84.67 34.24
CA LEU A 514 9.09 -85.89 33.83
C LEU A 514 9.88 -86.68 32.78
N MET A 515 10.47 -86.01 31.78
CA MET A 515 11.36 -86.66 30.81
C MET A 515 12.63 -87.23 31.48
N GLY A 516 13.18 -86.55 32.49
CA GLY A 516 14.30 -87.08 33.29
C GLY A 516 13.92 -88.32 34.09
N GLN A 517 12.67 -88.39 34.58
CA GLN A 517 12.15 -89.53 35.33
C GLN A 517 11.73 -90.72 34.45
N PHE A 518 11.26 -90.47 33.22
CA PHE A 518 10.89 -91.51 32.25
C PHE A 518 12.04 -91.94 31.32
N GLY A 519 13.03 -91.07 31.07
CA GLY A 519 14.20 -91.36 30.23
C GLY A 519 15.36 -92.04 30.97
N GLY A 520 15.41 -91.94 32.30
CA GLY A 520 16.43 -92.59 33.14
C GLY A 520 16.14 -94.05 33.52
N GLY A 521 15.00 -94.62 33.11
CA GLY A 521 14.53 -95.95 33.50
C GLY A 521 14.78 -97.09 32.49
N MET A 522 15.47 -96.84 31.36
CA MET A 522 15.84 -97.87 30.38
C MET A 522 17.37 -97.99 30.26
N GLN A 523 18.01 -98.43 31.34
CA GLN A 523 19.30 -99.13 31.29
C GLN A 523 19.41 -100.00 32.55
N GLY A 524 19.09 -101.27 32.38
CA GLY A 524 19.04 -102.31 33.41
C GLY A 524 18.42 -103.56 32.83
#